data_AF-A0A7H0GK29-F1
#
_entry.id   AF-A0A7H0GK29-F1
#
_cell.length_a   1.000
_cell.length_b   1.000
_cell.length_c   1.000
_cell.angle_alpha   90.00
_cell.angle_beta   90.00
_cell.angle_gamma   90.00
#
_symmetry.space_group_name_H-M   'P 1'
#
loop_
_entity.id
_entity.type
_entity.pdbx_description
1 polymer ?
#
loop_
_entity_poly.entity_id
_entity_poly.type
_entity_poly.pdbx_seq_one_letter_code
_entity_poly.pdbx_strand_id
1 'polypeptide(L)'
;MFVGSSDVDLKGLPAEAAALFAQMQQRLQQQERALAERDCQIGEQRQLLQRKDRELVLRQARLEKIEFELARLKRWKFGARSEAMNEQQRRLFEETLAEDEASLQAQLDRLHADAAAAAGQSPKAPARRPRREALPAHLRRVEHRYEPENTQYPTPGCGQAMTRIGEDVSERLDIVPAEFFVHRHVYGKWACRCCQNLKQEPAVPEIIDGGIASSGLLAYTLISRFADHLPYYRQEGINARSGVHTPRSTLASWAGQAGAALQPLYDAHKRFVLGCKVLHADETPVALLDPGAGKTRRAYVWAYARSRHDAQPGVIYDFCAGRGAQYPTAFLGEDEALDLRPWSGTLLTDRYGVYDTVLDARVHPDRIAAGCAAHARRKFDELAKAGTSAVALEAIRRFARIYQVEAGLVELDDQQRQLQRQLQTRPLWEKLGEWLQLERRLVADGGATAGAIDYTLNHWAALTRYLDDGALALDNNHLEQQIKPWAMGRKAWMFVGSELAGQRAAVVMSLVQSAKLNGLEPLGFLRDVLQRLPTQLHRDIEQLLPHRWQPQ
;
A
#
# COMPACT_ATOMS: atom_id res chain seq x y z
N MET A 1 44.58 21.39 -53.23
CA MET A 1 44.43 22.61 -54.06
C MET A 1 45.81 23.25 -54.11
N PHE A 2 46.39 23.31 -55.31
CA PHE A 2 47.67 23.92 -55.72
C PHE A 2 48.63 24.49 -54.65
N VAL A 3 49.82 23.90 -54.54
CA VAL A 3 51.03 24.64 -54.19
C VAL A 3 52.00 24.49 -55.35
N GLY A 4 52.10 25.54 -56.15
CA GLY A 4 53.10 25.65 -57.21
C GLY A 4 54.48 25.75 -56.59
N SER A 5 55.39 24.87 -57.00
CA SER A 5 56.82 25.04 -56.80
C SER A 5 57.28 26.23 -57.64
N SER A 6 57.32 27.43 -57.05
CA SER A 6 58.02 28.55 -57.65
C SER A 6 59.52 28.29 -57.50
N ASP A 7 60.15 27.77 -58.56
CA ASP A 7 61.60 27.79 -58.72
C ASP A 7 62.05 29.26 -58.74
N VAL A 8 62.62 29.71 -57.62
CA VAL A 8 63.28 31.01 -57.53
C VAL A 8 64.61 30.86 -58.28
N ASP A 9 64.75 31.53 -59.42
CA ASP A 9 66.00 31.55 -60.19
C ASP A 9 67.06 32.35 -59.43
N LEU A 10 68.03 31.63 -58.83
CA LEU A 10 69.10 32.18 -57.98
C LEU A 10 70.32 32.66 -58.79
N LYS A 11 70.24 32.70 -60.13
CA LYS A 11 71.36 33.12 -61.00
C LYS A 11 71.56 34.64 -60.98
N GLY A 12 72.33 35.12 -60.00
CA GLY A 12 72.77 36.52 -59.90
C GLY A 12 73.03 37.04 -58.48
N LEU A 13 72.78 36.23 -57.45
CA LEU A 13 73.02 36.62 -56.06
C LEU A 13 74.51 36.44 -55.67
N PRO A 14 75.10 37.35 -54.88
CA PRO A 14 76.44 37.16 -54.32
C PRO A 14 76.49 35.86 -53.51
N ALA A 15 77.61 35.15 -53.54
CA ALA A 15 77.75 33.79 -52.99
C ALA A 15 77.28 33.66 -51.52
N GLU A 16 77.44 34.73 -50.74
CA GLU A 16 76.96 34.82 -49.35
C GLU A 16 75.43 34.83 -49.24
N ALA A 17 74.72 35.49 -50.16
CA ALA A 17 73.25 35.55 -50.16
C ALA A 17 72.61 34.23 -50.61
N ALA A 18 73.22 33.54 -51.59
CA ALA A 18 72.78 32.20 -52.02
C ALA A 18 72.99 31.15 -50.91
N ALA A 19 74.10 31.23 -50.17
CA ALA A 19 74.35 30.37 -49.02
C ALA A 19 73.34 30.60 -47.89
N LEU A 20 73.00 31.87 -47.60
CA LEU A 20 72.01 32.22 -46.58
C LEU A 20 70.60 31.71 -46.95
N PHE A 21 70.22 31.79 -48.22
CA PHE A 21 68.94 31.30 -48.72
C PHE A 21 68.83 29.78 -48.63
N ALA A 22 69.88 29.06 -49.00
CA ALA A 22 69.96 27.61 -48.83
C ALA A 22 69.87 27.20 -47.35
N GLN A 23 70.55 27.94 -46.46
CA GLN A 23 70.49 27.70 -45.03
C GLN A 23 69.08 27.96 -44.46
N MET A 24 68.38 28.98 -44.96
CA MET A 24 67.01 29.31 -44.57
C MET A 24 65.99 28.28 -45.07
N GLN A 25 66.13 27.80 -46.32
CA GLN A 25 65.32 26.69 -46.85
C GLN A 25 65.53 25.39 -46.08
N GLN A 26 66.78 25.09 -45.72
CA GLN A 26 67.09 23.90 -44.93
C GLN A 26 66.47 23.98 -43.51
N ARG A 27 66.45 25.18 -42.92
CA ARG A 27 65.80 25.44 -41.62
C ARG A 27 64.29 25.33 -41.69
N LEU A 28 63.67 25.80 -42.78
CA LEU A 28 62.23 25.66 -43.03
C LEU A 28 61.84 24.18 -43.22
N GLN A 29 62.60 23.43 -44.00
CA GLN A 29 62.36 21.98 -44.17
C GLN A 29 62.53 21.20 -42.86
N GLN A 30 63.49 21.59 -42.02
CA GLN A 30 63.63 21.01 -40.67
C GLN A 30 62.44 21.36 -39.77
N GLN A 31 61.91 22.58 -39.85
CA GLN A 31 60.73 23.00 -39.09
C GLN A 31 59.45 22.29 -39.56
N GLU A 32 59.25 22.13 -40.87
CA GLU A 32 58.09 21.40 -41.42
C GLU A 32 58.10 19.92 -41.01
N ARG A 33 59.27 19.27 -41.03
CA ARG A 33 59.40 17.88 -40.54
C ARG A 33 59.09 17.78 -39.05
N ALA A 34 59.59 18.72 -38.25
CA ALA A 34 59.31 18.77 -36.81
C ALA A 34 57.82 19.05 -36.49
N LEU A 35 57.13 19.83 -37.33
CA LEU A 35 55.69 20.06 -37.21
C LEU A 35 54.89 18.81 -37.59
N ALA A 36 55.26 18.13 -38.68
CA ALA A 36 54.60 16.89 -39.09
C ALA A 36 54.75 15.76 -38.04
N GLU A 37 55.92 15.64 -37.41
CA GLU A 37 56.14 14.69 -36.30
C GLU A 37 55.28 15.04 -35.07
N ARG A 38 55.15 16.34 -34.74
CA ARG A 38 54.29 16.80 -33.65
C ARG A 38 52.82 16.54 -33.91
N ASP A 39 52.35 16.79 -35.13
CA ASP A 39 50.95 16.54 -35.51
C ASP A 39 50.61 15.05 -35.45
N CYS A 40 51.55 14.19 -35.84
CA CYS A 40 51.42 12.74 -35.68
C CYS A 40 51.29 12.35 -34.19
N GLN A 41 52.18 12.88 -33.32
CA GLN A 41 52.12 12.66 -31.87
C GLN A 41 50.80 13.15 -31.25
N ILE A 42 50.29 14.31 -31.67
CA ILE A 42 49.01 14.85 -31.19
C ILE A 42 47.85 13.94 -31.62
N GLY A 43 47.90 13.40 -32.84
CA GLY A 43 46.92 12.43 -33.35
C GLY A 43 46.86 11.16 -32.49
N GLU A 44 48.02 10.56 -32.20
CA GLU A 44 48.13 9.38 -31.34
C GLU A 44 47.65 9.66 -29.91
N GLN A 45 48.03 10.80 -29.33
CA GLN A 45 47.58 11.21 -28.00
C GLN A 45 46.07 11.41 -27.92
N ARG A 46 45.43 11.98 -28.95
CA ARG A 46 43.96 12.13 -29.00
C ARG A 46 43.25 10.77 -29.07
N GLN A 47 43.77 9.82 -29.84
CA GLN A 47 43.21 8.47 -29.90
C GLN A 47 43.34 7.75 -28.55
N LEU A 48 44.48 7.91 -27.88
CA LEU A 48 44.69 7.35 -26.54
C LEU A 48 43.76 7.98 -25.51
N LEU A 49 43.56 9.30 -25.55
CA LEU A 49 42.61 10.01 -24.69
C LEU A 49 41.18 9.51 -24.91
N GLN A 50 40.69 9.42 -26.15
CA GLN A 50 39.36 8.88 -26.43
C GLN A 50 39.17 7.45 -25.91
N ARG A 51 40.21 6.60 -26.00
CA ARG A 51 40.16 5.23 -25.48
C ARG A 51 40.09 5.22 -23.95
N LYS A 52 40.89 6.08 -23.29
CA LYS A 52 40.87 6.22 -21.82
C LYS A 52 39.58 6.83 -21.31
N ASP A 53 38.99 7.81 -22.00
CA ASP A 53 37.70 8.41 -21.62
C ASP A 53 36.57 7.37 -21.67
N ARG A 54 36.53 6.55 -22.73
CA ARG A 54 35.59 5.43 -22.82
C ARG A 54 35.77 4.43 -21.67
N GLU A 55 37.01 4.12 -21.31
CA GLU A 55 37.31 3.22 -20.21
C GLU A 55 36.94 3.82 -18.84
N LEU A 56 37.17 5.13 -18.65
CA LEU A 56 36.79 5.86 -17.44
C LEU A 56 35.28 5.88 -17.25
N VAL A 57 34.50 6.16 -18.30
CA VAL A 57 33.02 6.11 -18.26
C VAL A 57 32.54 4.71 -17.85
N LEU A 58 33.13 3.65 -18.42
CA LEU A 58 32.76 2.26 -18.12
C LEU A 58 33.14 1.85 -16.69
N ARG A 59 34.30 2.32 -16.19
CA ARG A 59 34.73 2.13 -14.80
C ARG A 59 33.86 2.91 -13.82
N GLN A 60 33.49 4.14 -14.14
CA GLN A 60 32.61 4.98 -13.33
C GLN A 60 31.23 4.33 -13.19
N ALA A 61 30.66 3.82 -14.27
CA ALA A 61 29.38 3.10 -14.24
C ALA A 61 29.43 1.81 -13.40
N ARG A 62 30.57 1.10 -13.42
CA ARG A 62 30.80 -0.07 -12.54
C ARG A 62 30.92 0.34 -11.08
N LEU A 63 31.61 1.44 -10.78
CA LEU A 63 31.70 1.99 -9.43
C LEU A 63 30.31 2.36 -8.92
N GLU A 64 29.52 3.10 -9.70
CA GLU A 64 28.13 3.47 -9.35
C GLU A 64 27.26 2.23 -9.11
N LYS A 65 27.40 1.18 -9.94
CA LYS A 65 26.69 -0.10 -9.74
C LYS A 65 27.09 -0.77 -8.43
N ILE A 66 28.39 -0.88 -8.16
CA ILE A 66 28.92 -1.54 -6.95
C ILE A 66 28.55 -0.72 -5.71
N GLU A 67 28.61 0.60 -5.77
CA GLU A 67 28.17 1.50 -4.70
C GLU A 67 26.67 1.36 -4.43
N PHE A 68 25.85 1.27 -5.47
CA PHE A 68 24.41 1.02 -5.35
C PHE A 68 24.12 -0.34 -4.70
N GLU A 69 24.78 -1.41 -5.15
CA GLU A 69 24.64 -2.76 -4.58
C GLU A 69 25.15 -2.82 -3.14
N LEU A 70 26.28 -2.17 -2.83
CA LEU A 70 26.80 -2.04 -1.47
C LEU A 70 25.86 -1.23 -0.58
N ALA A 71 25.28 -0.14 -1.07
CA ALA A 71 24.29 0.65 -0.33
C ALA A 71 23.00 -0.16 -0.10
N ARG A 72 22.58 -0.99 -1.07
CA ARG A 72 21.42 -1.89 -0.93
C ARG A 72 21.69 -3.01 0.08
N LEU A 73 22.85 -3.66 -0.01
CA LEU A 73 23.26 -4.73 0.91
C LEU A 73 23.55 -4.19 2.31
N LYS A 74 24.18 -3.02 2.44
CA LYS A 74 24.30 -2.30 3.72
C LYS A 74 22.92 -1.95 4.27
N ARG A 75 21.96 -1.52 3.44
CA ARG A 75 20.58 -1.30 3.90
C ARG A 75 19.85 -2.60 4.29
N TRP A 76 20.10 -3.73 3.65
CA TRP A 76 19.55 -5.01 4.11
C TRP A 76 20.24 -5.54 5.38
N LYS A 77 21.55 -5.30 5.51
CA LYS A 77 22.36 -5.74 6.66
C LYS A 77 22.24 -4.83 7.88
N PHE A 78 22.04 -3.52 7.68
CA PHE A 78 21.91 -2.48 8.72
C PHE A 78 20.49 -1.93 8.86
N GLY A 79 19.62 -2.02 7.86
CA GLY A 79 18.18 -1.85 8.06
C GLY A 79 17.54 -3.00 8.83
N ALA A 80 18.25 -4.14 8.94
CA ALA A 80 17.95 -5.23 9.86
C ALA A 80 18.83 -5.23 11.14
N ARG A 81 19.75 -4.25 11.31
CA ARG A 81 20.69 -4.19 12.44
C ARG A 81 20.95 -2.77 13.01
N SER A 82 20.11 -1.78 12.70
CA SER A 82 19.99 -0.59 13.55
C SER A 82 19.09 -0.97 14.72
N GLU A 83 19.75 -1.42 15.77
CA GLU A 83 19.24 -2.01 17.01
C GLU A 83 18.22 -1.11 17.74
N ALA A 84 17.31 -1.75 18.49
CA ALA A 84 16.41 -1.19 19.50
C ALA A 84 15.41 -0.12 19.04
N MET A 85 14.46 -0.51 18.17
CA MET A 85 13.00 -0.32 18.34
C MET A 85 12.24 -0.68 17.05
N ASN A 86 11.37 -1.69 17.10
CA ASN A 86 10.38 -2.05 16.06
C ASN A 86 9.41 -0.87 15.81
N GLU A 87 8.82 -0.71 14.63
CA GLU A 87 7.76 0.27 14.33
C GLU A 87 6.59 0.29 15.34
N GLN A 88 6.19 -0.86 15.91
CA GLN A 88 5.25 -0.94 17.05
C GLN A 88 5.83 -0.42 18.34
N GLN A 89 7.12 -0.69 18.56
CA GLN A 89 7.88 -0.11 19.64
C GLN A 89 7.89 1.41 19.43
N ARG A 90 8.16 1.94 18.23
CA ARG A 90 8.21 3.38 17.92
C ARG A 90 6.86 4.06 18.17
N ARG A 91 5.75 3.38 17.86
CA ARG A 91 4.39 3.82 18.27
C ARG A 91 4.18 3.77 19.78
N LEU A 92 4.64 2.72 20.45
CA LEU A 92 4.66 2.65 21.92
C LEU A 92 5.53 3.76 22.54
N PHE A 93 6.69 4.11 21.96
CA PHE A 93 7.54 5.23 22.38
C PHE A 93 6.94 6.57 22.04
N GLU A 94 6.23 6.72 20.92
CA GLU A 94 5.49 7.94 20.56
C GLU A 94 4.29 8.13 21.50
N GLU A 95 3.63 7.05 21.91
CA GLU A 95 2.61 7.04 22.97
C GLU A 95 3.23 7.37 24.35
N THR A 96 4.38 6.78 24.71
CA THR A 96 5.09 7.10 25.96
C THR A 96 5.68 8.51 25.95
N LEU A 97 6.19 9.00 24.81
CA LEU A 97 6.67 10.37 24.64
C LEU A 97 5.53 11.37 24.68
N ALA A 98 4.34 11.05 24.15
CA ALA A 98 3.16 11.89 24.26
C ALA A 98 2.61 11.93 25.70
N GLU A 99 2.68 10.81 26.43
CA GLU A 99 2.37 10.76 27.87
C GLU A 99 3.39 11.57 28.70
N ASP A 100 4.69 11.42 28.42
CA ASP A 100 5.78 12.15 29.07
C ASP A 100 5.77 13.64 28.70
N GLU A 101 5.48 14.00 27.45
CA GLU A 101 5.35 15.38 26.95
C GLU A 101 4.12 16.05 27.58
N ALA A 102 2.97 15.36 27.66
CA ALA A 102 1.79 15.88 28.34
C ALA A 102 2.04 16.07 29.85
N SER A 103 2.77 15.15 30.48
CA SER A 103 3.18 15.24 31.89
C SER A 103 4.15 16.41 32.15
N LEU A 104 5.18 16.56 31.31
CA LEU A 104 6.16 17.65 31.38
C LEU A 104 5.52 19.00 31.05
N GLN A 105 4.63 19.08 30.07
CA GLN A 105 3.90 20.29 29.73
C GLN A 105 2.96 20.71 30.88
N ALA A 106 2.30 19.76 31.54
CA ALA A 106 1.49 20.03 32.73
C ALA A 106 2.35 20.52 33.92
N GLN A 107 3.58 20.00 34.09
CA GLN A 107 4.52 20.49 35.09
C GLN A 107 5.07 21.88 34.75
N LEU A 108 5.39 22.14 33.47
CA LEU A 108 5.86 23.43 32.98
C LEU A 108 4.78 24.51 33.12
N ASP A 109 3.53 24.16 32.82
CA ASP A 109 2.38 25.06 32.97
C ASP A 109 2.10 25.37 34.45
N ARG A 110 2.31 24.41 35.36
CA ARG A 110 2.27 24.66 36.82
C ARG A 110 3.40 25.58 37.27
N LEU A 111 4.63 25.33 36.85
CA LEU A 111 5.79 26.18 37.17
C LEU A 111 5.65 27.59 36.58
N HIS A 112 5.08 27.73 35.37
CA HIS A 112 4.76 29.02 34.78
C HIS A 112 3.61 29.73 35.49
N ALA A 113 2.59 29.00 35.97
CA ALA A 113 1.52 29.58 36.79
C ALA A 113 2.06 30.06 38.15
N ASP A 114 2.95 29.30 38.78
CA ASP A 114 3.59 29.67 40.04
C ASP A 114 4.56 30.86 39.86
N ALA A 115 5.32 30.90 38.75
CA ALA A 115 6.20 32.01 38.42
C ALA A 115 5.43 33.28 38.00
N ALA A 116 4.30 33.15 37.30
CA ALA A 116 3.44 34.27 36.93
C ALA A 116 2.70 34.85 38.15
N ALA A 117 2.30 34.00 39.10
CA ALA A 117 1.74 34.43 40.38
C ALA A 117 2.77 35.19 41.24
N ALA A 118 4.06 34.87 41.12
CA ALA A 118 5.15 35.57 41.80
C ALA A 118 5.62 36.87 41.11
N ALA A 119 5.44 37.01 39.79
CA ALA A 119 6.02 38.12 39.01
C ALA A 119 5.04 39.20 38.55
N GLY A 120 3.73 39.06 38.77
CA GLY A 120 2.75 40.14 38.58
C GLY A 120 2.69 40.74 37.15
N GLN A 121 2.98 39.96 36.11
CA GLN A 121 2.97 40.43 34.71
C GLN A 121 1.86 39.79 33.87
N SER A 122 1.19 40.62 33.07
CA SER A 122 0.07 40.26 32.20
C SER A 122 0.52 39.41 31.00
N PRO A 123 -0.18 38.31 30.65
CA PRO A 123 0.30 37.41 29.61
C PRO A 123 -0.02 37.90 28.19
N LYS A 124 0.96 37.75 27.29
CA LYS A 124 0.80 37.85 25.82
C LYS A 124 -0.23 36.83 25.32
N ALA A 125 -0.92 37.20 24.24
CA ALA A 125 -2.02 36.45 23.64
C ALA A 125 -1.69 34.95 23.43
N PRO A 126 -2.56 34.03 23.87
CA PRO A 126 -2.29 32.60 23.79
C PRO A 126 -2.34 32.09 22.34
N ALA A 127 -1.45 31.15 22.02
CA ALA A 127 -1.61 30.30 20.85
C ALA A 127 -2.99 29.64 20.87
N ARG A 128 -3.64 29.55 19.70
CA ARG A 128 -4.97 28.93 19.56
C ARG A 128 -4.94 27.50 20.12
N ARG A 129 -5.51 27.31 21.31
CA ARG A 129 -5.74 25.99 21.91
C ARG A 129 -6.57 25.15 20.93
N PRO A 130 -6.24 23.87 20.70
CA PRO A 130 -7.13 22.98 19.98
C PRO A 130 -8.47 22.94 20.72
N ARG A 131 -9.56 23.29 20.04
CA ARG A 131 -10.91 23.12 20.59
C ARG A 131 -11.13 21.61 20.75
N ARG A 132 -11.48 21.16 21.97
CA ARG A 132 -11.96 19.79 22.18
C ARG A 132 -13.16 19.57 21.26
N GLU A 133 -13.07 18.60 20.37
CA GLU A 133 -14.22 18.15 19.60
C GLU A 133 -15.26 17.56 20.55
N ALA A 134 -16.54 17.79 20.24
CA ALA A 134 -17.64 17.24 21.05
C ALA A 134 -17.66 15.72 20.94
N LEU A 135 -18.00 15.03 22.03
CA LEU A 135 -18.11 13.57 22.03
C LEU A 135 -19.29 13.12 21.12
N PRO A 136 -19.19 11.97 20.44
CA PRO A 136 -20.20 11.55 19.47
C PRO A 136 -21.61 11.48 20.07
N ALA A 137 -22.59 12.18 19.48
CA ALA A 137 -23.94 12.37 20.05
C ALA A 137 -24.76 11.07 20.21
N HIS A 138 -24.42 10.01 19.46
CA HIS A 138 -25.13 8.73 19.52
C HIS A 138 -24.76 7.86 20.74
N LEU A 139 -23.67 8.18 21.45
CA LEU A 139 -23.28 7.42 22.65
C LEU A 139 -24.26 7.67 23.82
N ARG A 140 -24.48 6.66 24.66
CA ARG A 140 -25.28 6.82 25.87
C ARG A 140 -24.60 7.80 26.84
N ARG A 141 -25.32 8.85 27.27
CA ARG A 141 -24.88 9.72 28.38
C ARG A 141 -25.39 9.16 29.69
N VAL A 142 -24.50 8.98 30.66
CA VAL A 142 -24.87 8.68 32.05
C VAL A 142 -24.74 9.98 32.82
N GLU A 143 -25.87 10.59 33.16
CA GLU A 143 -25.89 11.86 33.90
C GLU A 143 -25.61 11.61 35.40
N HIS A 144 -24.52 12.18 35.89
CA HIS A 144 -24.26 12.30 37.32
C HIS A 144 -24.51 13.76 37.73
N ARG A 145 -25.59 13.98 38.49
CA ARG A 145 -25.94 15.32 38.99
C ARG A 145 -25.34 15.50 40.38
N TYR A 146 -24.53 16.54 40.54
CA TYR A 146 -23.87 16.87 41.80
C TYR A 146 -24.50 18.15 42.35
N GLU A 147 -25.55 17.99 43.15
CA GLU A 147 -26.26 19.09 43.81
C GLU A 147 -25.79 19.20 45.28
N PRO A 148 -25.77 20.40 45.87
CA PRO A 148 -25.43 20.56 47.29
C PRO A 148 -26.48 19.91 48.19
N GLU A 149 -26.04 19.26 49.27
CA GLU A 149 -26.93 18.60 50.25
C GLU A 149 -27.92 19.57 50.91
N ASN A 150 -27.52 20.85 51.04
CA ASN A 150 -28.36 21.91 51.55
C ASN A 150 -28.32 23.10 50.59
N THR A 151 -29.50 23.54 50.15
CA THR A 151 -29.71 24.72 49.32
C THR A 151 -30.08 25.95 50.14
N GLN A 152 -29.86 25.93 51.46
CA GLN A 152 -29.93 27.12 52.31
C GLN A 152 -28.55 27.78 52.42
N TYR A 153 -28.54 29.11 52.34
CA TYR A 153 -27.30 29.87 52.40
C TYR A 153 -26.60 29.67 53.76
N PRO A 154 -25.32 29.21 53.82
CA PRO A 154 -24.67 28.79 55.08
C PRO A 154 -24.39 29.92 56.08
N THR A 155 -24.61 31.18 55.70
CA THR A 155 -24.26 32.33 56.52
C THR A 155 -25.31 32.57 57.61
N PRO A 156 -24.91 32.76 58.89
CA PRO A 156 -25.84 33.07 59.96
C PRO A 156 -26.53 34.41 59.70
N GLY A 157 -27.81 34.38 59.31
CA GLY A 157 -28.66 35.57 59.16
C GLY A 157 -29.43 35.71 57.85
N CYS A 158 -29.08 34.97 56.79
CA CYS A 158 -29.81 35.04 55.51
C CYS A 158 -30.89 33.95 55.40
N GLY A 159 -30.55 32.68 55.60
CA GLY A 159 -31.50 31.55 55.62
C GLY A 159 -32.34 31.34 54.35
N GLN A 160 -32.12 32.15 53.30
CA GLN A 160 -32.89 32.09 52.07
C GLN A 160 -32.48 30.88 51.22
N ALA A 161 -33.43 30.36 50.45
CA ALA A 161 -33.20 29.29 49.50
C ALA A 161 -32.34 29.80 48.33
N MET A 162 -31.27 29.06 48.04
CA MET A 162 -30.39 29.30 46.89
C MET A 162 -31.15 29.03 45.59
N THR A 163 -30.97 29.91 44.61
CA THR A 163 -31.52 29.75 43.26
C THR A 163 -30.46 29.22 42.32
N ARG A 164 -30.80 28.25 41.46
CA ARG A 164 -29.88 27.70 40.45
C ARG A 164 -29.66 28.72 39.32
N ILE A 165 -28.42 29.19 39.14
CA ILE A 165 -28.08 30.27 38.18
C ILE A 165 -27.49 29.71 36.87
N GLY A 166 -27.00 28.47 36.88
CA GLY A 166 -26.44 27.80 35.71
C GLY A 166 -25.95 26.39 36.05
N GLU A 167 -25.40 25.71 35.05
CA GLU A 167 -24.74 24.42 35.22
C GLU A 167 -23.49 24.38 34.36
N ASP A 168 -22.41 23.82 34.92
CA ASP A 168 -21.19 23.51 34.20
C ASP A 168 -21.21 22.03 33.83
N VAL A 169 -21.25 21.72 32.53
CA VAL A 169 -21.27 20.34 32.01
C VAL A 169 -19.87 19.93 31.58
N SER A 170 -19.33 18.88 32.20
CA SER A 170 -18.10 18.22 31.78
C SER A 170 -18.39 16.79 31.34
N GLU A 171 -18.27 16.50 30.05
CA GLU A 171 -18.37 15.14 29.54
C GLU A 171 -17.04 14.38 29.70
N ARG A 172 -17.12 13.10 30.07
CA ARG A 172 -15.99 12.16 30.10
C ARG A 172 -16.40 10.88 29.38
N LEU A 173 -15.50 10.32 28.58
CA LEU A 173 -15.71 9.05 27.90
C LEU A 173 -15.30 7.91 28.85
N ASP A 174 -16.18 6.93 29.03
CA ASP A 174 -15.92 5.71 29.79
C ASP A 174 -16.22 4.48 28.91
N ILE A 175 -15.74 3.30 29.30
CA ILE A 175 -15.87 2.07 28.52
C ILE A 175 -16.28 0.87 29.39
N VAL A 176 -17.35 0.19 28.98
CA VAL A 176 -17.61 -1.19 29.40
C VAL A 176 -16.99 -2.10 28.33
N PRO A 177 -16.05 -3.01 28.69
CA PRO A 177 -15.47 -3.97 27.75
C PRO A 177 -16.54 -4.89 27.11
N ALA A 178 -16.10 -5.88 26.32
CA ALA A 178 -17.01 -6.85 25.71
C ALA A 178 -17.96 -7.50 26.74
N GLU A 179 -19.26 -7.25 26.58
CA GLU A 179 -20.34 -7.84 27.36
C GLU A 179 -20.76 -9.18 26.73
N PHE A 180 -20.55 -10.27 27.46
CA PHE A 180 -20.98 -11.60 27.04
C PHE A 180 -22.34 -11.93 27.64
N PHE A 181 -23.26 -12.43 26.83
CA PHE A 181 -24.59 -12.85 27.25
C PHE A 181 -25.01 -14.13 26.53
N VAL A 182 -26.00 -14.84 27.11
CA VAL A 182 -26.44 -16.16 26.61
C VAL A 182 -27.81 -16.04 25.96
N HIS A 183 -27.91 -16.46 24.70
CA HIS A 183 -29.20 -16.69 24.06
C HIS A 183 -29.76 -18.04 24.52
N ARG A 184 -30.83 -18.01 25.33
CA ARG A 184 -31.52 -19.22 25.79
C ARG A 184 -32.76 -19.49 24.94
N HIS A 185 -32.64 -20.40 23.97
CA HIS A 185 -33.76 -20.84 23.15
C HIS A 185 -34.54 -21.97 23.83
N VAL A 186 -35.83 -21.75 24.11
CA VAL A 186 -36.72 -22.74 24.74
C VAL A 186 -37.83 -23.13 23.77
N TYR A 187 -37.78 -24.35 23.26
CA TYR A 187 -38.77 -24.87 22.31
C TYR A 187 -39.86 -25.68 23.03
N GLY A 188 -41.07 -25.14 23.07
CA GLY A 188 -42.22 -25.80 23.68
C GLY A 188 -42.69 -27.01 22.87
N LYS A 189 -42.94 -28.13 23.55
CA LYS A 189 -43.54 -29.34 22.97
C LYS A 189 -45.02 -29.36 23.32
N TRP A 190 -45.88 -29.32 22.31
CA TRP A 190 -47.33 -29.29 22.47
C TRP A 190 -47.92 -30.60 21.95
N ALA A 191 -48.81 -31.24 22.70
CA ALA A 191 -49.50 -32.43 22.25
C ALA A 191 -51.02 -32.25 22.37
N CYS A 192 -51.79 -32.52 21.31
CA CYS A 192 -53.25 -32.65 21.49
C CYS A 192 -53.55 -34.00 22.11
N ARG A 193 -54.23 -34.02 23.26
CA ARG A 193 -54.77 -35.26 23.84
C ARG A 193 -55.86 -35.90 22.97
N CYS A 194 -56.52 -35.11 22.13
CA CYS A 194 -57.61 -35.52 21.26
C CYS A 194 -57.16 -36.39 20.08
N CYS A 195 -56.14 -35.94 19.36
CA CYS A 195 -55.67 -36.54 18.12
C CYS A 195 -54.23 -37.07 18.21
N GLN A 196 -53.64 -37.06 19.41
CA GLN A 196 -52.27 -37.52 19.71
C GLN A 196 -51.16 -36.88 18.87
N ASN A 197 -51.44 -35.74 18.22
CA ASN A 197 -50.45 -35.01 17.43
C ASN A 197 -49.52 -34.18 18.32
N LEU A 198 -48.22 -34.32 18.09
CA LEU A 198 -47.15 -33.52 18.70
C LEU A 198 -46.76 -32.39 17.73
N LYS A 199 -46.75 -31.15 18.22
CA LYS A 199 -46.25 -29.97 17.51
C LYS A 199 -45.11 -29.34 18.31
N GLN A 200 -44.00 -29.07 17.62
CA GLN A 200 -42.86 -28.31 18.13
C GLN A 200 -42.33 -27.47 16.97
N GLU A 201 -42.00 -26.21 17.24
CA GLU A 201 -41.32 -25.37 16.25
C GLU A 201 -39.90 -25.89 15.99
N PRO A 202 -39.42 -25.86 14.73
CA PRO A 202 -38.06 -26.29 14.41
C PRO A 202 -37.02 -25.41 15.10
N ALA A 203 -35.84 -25.97 15.36
CA ALA A 203 -34.72 -25.19 15.87
C ALA A 203 -34.32 -24.12 14.85
N VAL A 204 -33.98 -22.92 15.34
CA VAL A 204 -33.43 -21.86 14.50
C VAL A 204 -32.11 -22.36 13.90
N PRO A 205 -31.94 -22.33 12.57
CA PRO A 205 -30.69 -22.74 11.93
C PRO A 205 -29.54 -21.81 12.32
N GLU A 206 -28.38 -22.36 12.65
CA GLU A 206 -27.18 -21.63 13.01
C GLU A 206 -26.01 -22.05 12.12
N ILE A 207 -24.92 -21.27 12.13
CA ILE A 207 -23.70 -21.62 11.37
C ILE A 207 -23.04 -22.90 11.92
N ILE A 208 -23.11 -23.09 13.24
CA ILE A 208 -22.56 -24.24 13.93
C ILE A 208 -23.71 -24.92 14.66
N ASP A 209 -24.26 -25.98 14.08
CA ASP A 209 -25.38 -26.72 14.65
C ASP A 209 -25.06 -27.24 16.06
N GLY A 210 -25.87 -26.84 17.05
CA GLY A 210 -25.67 -27.21 18.46
C GLY A 210 -24.43 -26.59 19.11
N GLY A 211 -23.78 -25.64 18.45
CA GLY A 211 -22.64 -24.90 18.97
C GLY A 211 -23.05 -23.88 20.04
N ILE A 212 -22.11 -23.51 20.91
CA ILE A 212 -22.35 -22.47 21.93
C ILE A 212 -22.16 -21.03 21.37
N ALA A 213 -21.61 -20.89 20.17
CA ALA A 213 -21.24 -19.60 19.60
C ALA A 213 -22.32 -19.11 18.62
N SER A 214 -23.04 -18.06 19.01
CA SER A 214 -23.97 -17.36 18.13
C SER A 214 -23.24 -16.56 17.05
N SER A 215 -23.97 -16.08 16.04
CA SER A 215 -23.44 -15.24 14.95
C SER A 215 -22.65 -14.03 15.45
N GLY A 216 -23.08 -13.39 16.54
CA GLY A 216 -22.38 -12.27 17.15
C GLY A 216 -21.00 -12.64 17.69
N LEU A 217 -20.88 -13.77 18.41
CA LEU A 217 -19.61 -14.24 18.94
C LEU A 217 -18.66 -14.70 17.82
N LEU A 218 -19.20 -15.34 16.78
CA LEU A 218 -18.44 -15.73 15.58
C LEU A 218 -17.90 -14.50 14.85
N ALA A 219 -18.75 -13.51 14.60
CA ALA A 219 -18.36 -12.26 13.96
C ALA A 219 -17.28 -11.53 14.77
N TYR A 220 -17.46 -11.40 16.09
CA TYR A 220 -16.46 -10.77 16.97
C TYR A 220 -15.11 -11.49 16.91
N THR A 221 -15.12 -12.84 16.99
CA THR A 221 -13.91 -13.68 16.89
C THR A 221 -13.19 -13.46 15.56
N LEU A 222 -13.93 -13.42 14.44
CA LEU A 222 -13.37 -13.22 13.10
C LEU A 222 -12.83 -11.80 12.90
N ILE A 223 -13.58 -10.77 13.27
CA ILE A 223 -13.15 -9.36 13.16
C ILE A 223 -11.93 -9.12 14.03
N SER A 224 -11.96 -9.53 15.29
CA SER A 224 -10.79 -9.45 16.19
C SER A 224 -9.56 -10.13 15.56
N ARG A 225 -9.76 -11.27 14.91
CA ARG A 225 -8.66 -12.03 14.29
C ARG A 225 -8.09 -11.35 13.05
N PHE A 226 -8.97 -10.94 12.13
CA PHE A 226 -8.62 -10.61 10.75
C PHE A 226 -8.56 -9.10 10.51
N ALA A 227 -9.48 -8.33 11.09
CA ALA A 227 -9.49 -6.88 11.00
C ALA A 227 -8.54 -6.24 12.03
N ASP A 228 -8.54 -6.75 13.27
CA ASP A 228 -7.78 -6.15 14.39
C ASP A 228 -6.46 -6.87 14.66
N HIS A 229 -6.19 -7.94 13.90
CA HIS A 229 -4.96 -8.72 13.95
C HIS A 229 -4.64 -9.31 15.34
N LEU A 230 -5.67 -9.60 16.15
CA LEU A 230 -5.54 -10.23 17.46
C LEU A 230 -5.43 -11.76 17.33
N PRO A 231 -4.30 -12.38 17.73
CA PRO A 231 -4.19 -13.83 17.77
C PRO A 231 -5.14 -14.47 18.78
N TYR A 232 -5.56 -15.71 18.52
CA TYR A 232 -6.53 -16.43 19.36
C TYR A 232 -6.08 -16.54 20.83
N TYR A 233 -4.78 -16.66 21.11
CA TYR A 233 -4.29 -16.69 22.50
C TYR A 233 -4.52 -15.37 23.24
N ARG A 234 -4.51 -14.23 22.53
CA ARG A 234 -4.84 -12.92 23.13
C ARG A 234 -6.34 -12.78 23.31
N GLN A 235 -7.12 -13.23 22.33
CA GLN A 235 -8.58 -13.25 22.44
C GLN A 235 -9.04 -14.11 23.64
N GLU A 236 -8.45 -15.28 23.83
CA GLU A 236 -8.67 -16.13 25.01
C GLU A 236 -8.43 -15.36 26.31
N GLY A 237 -7.30 -14.65 26.42
CA GLY A 237 -6.97 -13.83 27.59
C GLY A 237 -7.90 -12.62 27.77
N ILE A 238 -8.38 -12.02 26.68
CA ILE A 238 -9.35 -10.91 26.72
C ILE A 238 -10.71 -11.42 27.21
N ASN A 239 -11.20 -12.52 26.65
CA ASN A 239 -12.49 -13.11 27.01
C ASN A 239 -12.49 -13.58 28.48
N ALA A 240 -11.37 -14.11 28.97
CA ALA A 240 -11.22 -14.55 30.36
C ALA A 240 -11.36 -13.40 31.38
N ARG A 241 -11.10 -12.13 30.99
CA ARG A 241 -11.31 -10.97 31.87
C ARG A 241 -12.79 -10.73 32.16
N SER A 242 -13.67 -11.16 31.27
CA SER A 242 -15.11 -11.16 31.46
C SER A 242 -15.62 -12.49 32.04
N GLY A 243 -14.73 -13.35 32.55
CA GLY A 243 -15.07 -14.67 33.12
C GLY A 243 -15.45 -15.72 32.09
N VAL A 244 -15.22 -15.48 30.79
CA VAL A 244 -15.60 -16.40 29.72
C VAL A 244 -14.39 -17.20 29.23
N HIS A 245 -14.43 -18.52 29.42
CA HIS A 245 -13.36 -19.42 29.01
C HIS A 245 -13.59 -19.92 27.57
N THR A 246 -12.84 -19.35 26.61
CA THR A 246 -12.83 -19.77 25.20
C THR A 246 -11.43 -20.26 24.82
N PRO A 247 -11.15 -21.58 24.91
CA PRO A 247 -9.85 -22.12 24.54
C PRO A 247 -9.48 -21.80 23.09
N ARG A 248 -8.18 -21.67 22.81
CA ARG A 248 -7.67 -21.33 21.46
C ARG A 248 -8.14 -22.30 20.38
N SER A 249 -8.20 -23.59 20.70
CA SER A 249 -8.69 -24.64 19.80
C SER A 249 -10.15 -24.41 19.42
N THR A 250 -10.97 -23.99 20.37
CA THR A 250 -12.38 -23.65 20.17
C THR A 250 -12.53 -22.42 19.28
N LEU A 251 -11.81 -21.32 19.56
CA LEU A 251 -11.81 -20.12 18.72
C LEU A 251 -11.37 -20.42 17.28
N ALA A 252 -10.31 -21.22 17.11
CA ALA A 252 -9.83 -21.64 15.80
C ALA A 252 -10.84 -22.53 15.07
N SER A 253 -11.51 -23.44 15.78
CA SER A 253 -12.56 -24.30 15.22
C SER A 253 -13.75 -23.46 14.73
N TRP A 254 -14.23 -22.53 15.55
CA TRP A 254 -15.30 -21.61 15.20
C TRP A 254 -14.97 -20.76 13.97
N ALA A 255 -13.79 -20.14 13.96
CA ALA A 255 -13.34 -19.37 12.81
C ALA A 255 -13.21 -20.24 11.55
N GLY A 256 -12.78 -21.50 11.70
CA GLY A 256 -12.70 -22.45 10.60
C GLY A 256 -14.06 -22.82 10.00
N GLN A 257 -15.06 -23.06 10.85
CA GLN A 257 -16.43 -23.39 10.45
C GLN A 257 -17.13 -22.18 9.83
N ALA A 258 -17.02 -21.01 10.45
CA ALA A 258 -17.58 -19.78 9.90
C ALA A 258 -16.93 -19.40 8.56
N GLY A 259 -15.61 -19.54 8.43
CA GLY A 259 -14.90 -19.33 7.16
C GLY A 259 -15.35 -20.29 6.06
N ALA A 260 -15.65 -21.55 6.39
CA ALA A 260 -16.20 -22.50 5.43
C ALA A 260 -17.65 -22.15 5.03
N ALA A 261 -18.48 -21.76 6.00
CA ALA A 261 -19.86 -21.36 5.73
C ALA A 261 -19.94 -20.15 4.78
N LEU A 262 -18.98 -19.22 4.86
CA LEU A 262 -18.90 -18.03 4.01
C LEU A 262 -18.47 -18.31 2.55
N GLN A 263 -18.08 -19.54 2.20
CA GLN A 263 -17.57 -19.87 0.86
C GLN A 263 -18.55 -19.49 -0.28
N PRO A 264 -19.86 -19.80 -0.23
CA PRO A 264 -20.78 -19.44 -1.30
C PRO A 264 -20.88 -17.93 -1.52
N LEU A 265 -20.76 -17.13 -0.45
CA LEU A 265 -20.75 -15.67 -0.54
C LEU A 265 -19.43 -15.15 -1.13
N TYR A 266 -18.30 -15.77 -0.77
CA TYR A 266 -17.01 -15.46 -1.39
C TYR A 266 -17.00 -15.79 -2.89
N ASP A 267 -17.63 -16.89 -3.29
CA ASP A 267 -17.73 -17.28 -4.70
C ASP A 267 -18.58 -16.28 -5.50
N ALA A 268 -19.71 -15.82 -4.94
CA ALA A 268 -20.49 -14.73 -5.49
C ALA A 268 -19.68 -13.41 -5.55
N HIS A 269 -18.87 -13.15 -4.53
CA HIS A 269 -17.98 -11.98 -4.49
C HIS A 269 -16.87 -12.06 -5.55
N LYS A 270 -16.33 -13.25 -5.83
CA LYS A 270 -15.37 -13.49 -6.93
C LYS A 270 -15.97 -13.09 -8.27
N ARG A 271 -17.22 -13.51 -8.55
CA ARG A 271 -17.95 -13.09 -9.76
C ARG A 271 -18.11 -11.59 -9.85
N PHE A 272 -18.51 -10.96 -8.75
CA PHE A 272 -18.64 -9.51 -8.68
C PHE A 272 -17.32 -8.78 -8.96
N VAL A 273 -16.21 -9.20 -8.33
CA VAL A 273 -14.90 -8.55 -8.54
C VAL A 273 -14.40 -8.76 -9.97
N LEU A 274 -14.55 -9.97 -10.52
CA LEU A 274 -14.18 -10.26 -11.91
C LEU A 274 -15.17 -9.70 -12.94
N GLY A 275 -16.29 -9.12 -12.53
CA GLY A 275 -17.20 -8.41 -13.44
C GLY A 275 -16.68 -7.04 -13.90
N CYS A 276 -15.49 -6.61 -13.47
CA CYS A 276 -14.93 -5.29 -13.83
C CYS A 276 -14.14 -5.30 -15.15
N LYS A 277 -14.03 -4.12 -15.78
CA LYS A 277 -13.19 -3.90 -16.96
C LYS A 277 -11.72 -3.70 -16.63
N VAL A 278 -11.43 -3.11 -15.47
CA VAL A 278 -10.08 -2.83 -14.99
C VAL A 278 -9.87 -3.57 -13.68
N LEU A 279 -8.88 -4.45 -13.66
CA LEU A 279 -8.54 -5.25 -12.49
C LEU A 279 -7.12 -4.94 -12.06
N HIS A 280 -6.93 -4.71 -10.77
CA HIS A 280 -5.63 -4.62 -10.14
C HIS A 280 -5.21 -6.00 -9.67
N ALA A 281 -3.95 -6.38 -9.85
CA ALA A 281 -3.39 -7.62 -9.29
C ALA A 281 -1.99 -7.41 -8.71
N ASP A 282 -1.73 -8.07 -7.58
CA ASP A 282 -0.47 -8.10 -6.85
C ASP A 282 -0.52 -9.24 -5.83
N GLU A 283 0.61 -9.59 -5.24
CA GLU A 283 0.70 -10.70 -4.30
C GLU A 283 1.65 -10.40 -3.15
N THR A 284 1.30 -10.91 -1.97
CA THR A 284 2.13 -10.76 -0.77
C THR A 284 2.52 -12.11 -0.20
N PRO A 285 3.79 -12.28 0.24
CA PRO A 285 4.21 -13.51 0.90
C PRO A 285 3.61 -13.62 2.30
N VAL A 286 3.31 -14.86 2.68
CA VAL A 286 2.91 -15.28 4.03
C VAL A 286 3.63 -16.58 4.39
N ALA A 287 3.94 -16.77 5.67
CA ALA A 287 4.57 -18.00 6.14
C ALA A 287 3.49 -19.06 6.37
N LEU A 288 3.69 -20.26 5.83
CA LEU A 288 2.82 -21.42 6.01
C LEU A 288 3.59 -22.49 6.78
N LEU A 289 3.01 -23.04 7.85
CA LEU A 289 3.62 -24.15 8.58
C LEU A 289 3.79 -25.36 7.67
N ASP A 290 4.96 -25.99 7.79
CA ASP A 290 5.30 -27.28 7.19
C ASP A 290 5.72 -28.23 8.32
N PRO A 291 4.75 -28.91 8.97
CA PRO A 291 5.02 -29.75 10.14
C PRO A 291 6.00 -30.87 9.84
N GLY A 292 6.02 -31.39 8.60
CA GLY A 292 6.93 -32.45 8.18
C GLY A 292 8.39 -32.00 8.14
N ALA A 293 8.64 -30.72 7.85
CA ALA A 293 9.98 -30.13 7.78
C ALA A 293 10.42 -29.40 9.07
N GLY A 294 9.51 -29.25 10.06
CA GLY A 294 9.76 -28.47 11.28
C GLY A 294 10.03 -26.97 11.02
N LYS A 295 9.66 -26.48 9.84
CA LYS A 295 9.92 -25.10 9.37
C LYS A 295 8.65 -24.50 8.78
N THR A 296 8.74 -23.23 8.35
CA THR A 296 7.71 -22.62 7.51
C THR A 296 8.17 -22.60 6.06
N ARG A 297 7.22 -22.80 5.14
CA ARG A 297 7.39 -22.57 3.71
C ARG A 297 6.73 -21.25 3.30
N ARG A 298 7.15 -20.68 2.18
CA ARG A 298 6.55 -19.44 1.63
C ARG A 298 5.29 -19.79 0.86
N ALA A 299 4.16 -19.29 1.32
CA ALA A 299 2.91 -19.21 0.58
C ALA A 299 2.63 -17.75 0.21
N TYR A 300 1.60 -17.51 -0.59
CA TYR A 300 1.26 -16.21 -1.12
C TYR A 300 -0.23 -15.96 -1.00
N VAL A 301 -0.57 -14.71 -0.70
CA VAL A 301 -1.93 -14.20 -0.87
C VAL A 301 -1.90 -13.33 -2.12
N TRP A 302 -2.59 -13.78 -3.15
CA TRP A 302 -2.86 -13.02 -4.36
C TRP A 302 -4.05 -12.12 -4.08
N ALA A 303 -3.93 -10.84 -4.41
CA ALA A 303 -4.99 -9.86 -4.20
C ALA A 303 -5.44 -9.34 -5.56
N TYR A 304 -6.75 -9.26 -5.74
CA TYR A 304 -7.37 -8.68 -6.92
C TYR A 304 -8.37 -7.63 -6.48
N ALA A 305 -8.31 -6.42 -7.04
CA ALA A 305 -9.25 -5.36 -6.72
C ALA A 305 -9.81 -4.72 -7.98
N ARG A 306 -11.07 -4.32 -7.90
CA ARG A 306 -11.68 -3.42 -8.87
C ARG A 306 -10.94 -2.08 -8.87
N SER A 307 -11.03 -1.33 -9.97
CA SER A 307 -10.40 0.00 -10.05
C SER A 307 -10.93 0.91 -8.95
N ARG A 308 -10.07 1.79 -8.43
CA ARG A 308 -10.49 2.85 -7.50
C ARG A 308 -11.50 3.84 -8.11
N HIS A 309 -11.66 3.80 -9.43
CA HIS A 309 -12.60 4.61 -10.18
C HIS A 309 -13.95 3.91 -10.41
N ASP A 310 -14.05 2.61 -10.10
CA ASP A 310 -15.32 1.90 -10.18
C ASP A 310 -16.29 2.42 -9.11
N ALA A 311 -17.55 2.61 -9.50
CA ALA A 311 -18.60 3.07 -8.59
C ALA A 311 -18.86 2.12 -7.41
N GLN A 312 -18.60 0.82 -7.59
CA GLN A 312 -18.73 -0.20 -6.56
C GLN A 312 -17.36 -0.83 -6.29
N PRO A 313 -16.70 -0.50 -5.16
CA PRO A 313 -15.39 -1.03 -4.85
C PRO A 313 -15.48 -2.48 -4.36
N GLY A 314 -14.44 -3.25 -4.62
CA GLY A 314 -14.33 -4.63 -4.15
C GLY A 314 -12.92 -5.15 -4.25
N VAL A 315 -12.52 -5.94 -3.25
CA VAL A 315 -11.25 -6.67 -3.23
C VAL A 315 -11.50 -8.13 -2.87
N ILE A 316 -10.75 -9.01 -3.50
CA ILE A 316 -10.76 -10.43 -3.22
C ILE A 316 -9.33 -10.94 -3.08
N TYR A 317 -9.15 -11.91 -2.20
CA TYR A 317 -7.87 -12.53 -1.92
C TYR A 317 -7.94 -14.03 -2.18
N ASP A 318 -6.91 -14.57 -2.81
CA ASP A 318 -6.73 -15.98 -3.04
C ASP A 318 -5.44 -16.47 -2.36
N PHE A 319 -5.55 -17.51 -1.53
CA PHE A 319 -4.41 -18.08 -0.82
C PHE A 319 -3.82 -19.24 -1.62
N CYS A 320 -2.55 -19.13 -1.97
CA CYS A 320 -1.85 -20.09 -2.81
C CYS A 320 -0.54 -20.55 -2.18
N ALA A 321 -0.19 -21.83 -2.32
CA ALA A 321 1.09 -22.36 -1.87
C ALA A 321 2.32 -21.81 -2.62
N GLY A 322 2.14 -21.05 -3.71
CA GLY A 322 3.24 -20.56 -4.53
C GLY A 322 2.96 -19.24 -5.24
N ARG A 323 3.95 -18.78 -6.01
CA ARG A 323 3.98 -17.49 -6.73
C ARG A 323 4.09 -17.64 -8.25
N GLY A 324 3.82 -18.83 -8.79
CA GLY A 324 3.93 -19.10 -10.22
C GLY A 324 2.72 -18.63 -11.01
N ALA A 325 2.84 -18.54 -12.34
CA ALA A 325 1.76 -18.08 -13.21
C ALA A 325 0.50 -18.94 -13.16
N GLN A 326 0.60 -20.21 -12.74
CA GLN A 326 -0.55 -21.10 -12.64
C GLN A 326 -1.67 -20.57 -11.74
N TYR A 327 -1.33 -19.79 -10.71
CA TYR A 327 -2.31 -19.25 -9.76
C TYR A 327 -3.17 -18.13 -10.38
N PRO A 328 -2.60 -17.02 -10.88
CA PRO A 328 -3.40 -15.99 -11.55
C PRO A 328 -4.05 -16.50 -12.85
N THR A 329 -3.43 -17.44 -13.58
CA THR A 329 -4.06 -18.06 -14.75
C THR A 329 -5.33 -18.82 -14.36
N ALA A 330 -5.29 -19.64 -13.30
CA ALA A 330 -6.47 -20.35 -12.82
C ALA A 330 -7.52 -19.40 -12.25
N PHE A 331 -7.11 -18.38 -11.49
CA PHE A 331 -8.03 -17.44 -10.84
C PHE A 331 -8.83 -16.61 -11.85
N LEU A 332 -8.17 -16.17 -12.93
CA LEU A 332 -8.78 -15.36 -14.00
C LEU A 332 -9.36 -16.22 -15.14
N GLY A 333 -9.17 -17.53 -15.09
CA GLY A 333 -9.66 -18.49 -16.08
C GLY A 333 -11.15 -18.75 -15.95
N GLU A 334 -11.62 -19.71 -16.75
CA GLU A 334 -12.96 -20.27 -16.58
C GLU A 334 -13.06 -21.08 -15.28
N ASP A 335 -14.24 -21.08 -14.69
CA ASP A 335 -14.55 -21.88 -13.52
C ASP A 335 -16.01 -22.33 -13.63
N GLU A 336 -16.21 -23.54 -14.15
CA GLU A 336 -17.53 -24.12 -14.45
C GLU A 336 -18.36 -24.28 -13.17
N ALA A 337 -17.73 -24.65 -12.06
CA ALA A 337 -18.40 -24.79 -10.78
C ALA A 337 -18.98 -23.46 -10.30
N LEU A 338 -18.35 -22.35 -10.71
CA LEU A 338 -18.81 -21.01 -10.39
C LEU A 338 -19.58 -20.33 -11.53
N ASP A 339 -19.88 -20.97 -12.66
CA ASP A 339 -20.47 -20.31 -13.84
C ASP A 339 -19.70 -19.02 -14.21
N LEU A 340 -18.37 -19.10 -14.13
CA LEU A 340 -17.45 -18.00 -14.39
C LEU A 340 -16.79 -18.20 -15.75
N ARG A 341 -17.00 -17.23 -16.64
CA ARG A 341 -16.23 -17.14 -17.89
C ARG A 341 -14.82 -16.60 -17.63
N PRO A 342 -13.84 -16.88 -18.51
CA PRO A 342 -12.53 -16.26 -18.43
C PRO A 342 -12.64 -14.75 -18.37
N TRP A 343 -11.90 -14.15 -17.44
CA TRP A 343 -11.88 -12.70 -17.28
C TRP A 343 -11.22 -12.03 -18.48
N SER A 344 -11.83 -10.94 -18.94
CA SER A 344 -11.33 -10.05 -20.00
C SER A 344 -11.37 -8.59 -19.55
N GLY A 345 -10.41 -7.79 -20.03
CA GLY A 345 -10.23 -6.42 -19.59
C GLY A 345 -8.76 -6.01 -19.43
N THR A 346 -8.52 -4.90 -18.75
CA THR A 346 -7.19 -4.34 -18.54
C THR A 346 -6.65 -4.67 -17.14
N LEU A 347 -5.55 -5.42 -17.07
CA LEU A 347 -4.92 -5.84 -15.83
C LEU A 347 -3.77 -4.90 -15.47
N LEU A 348 -3.90 -4.19 -14.34
CA LEU A 348 -2.89 -3.31 -13.81
C LEU A 348 -2.03 -4.04 -12.77
N THR A 349 -0.74 -4.18 -13.05
CA THR A 349 0.20 -4.93 -12.21
C THR A 349 1.52 -4.16 -12.02
N ASP A 350 2.38 -4.68 -11.14
CA ASP A 350 3.76 -4.25 -10.99
C ASP A 350 4.69 -4.72 -12.13
N ARG A 351 4.14 -5.47 -13.10
CA ARG A 351 4.84 -6.13 -14.21
C ARG A 351 5.83 -7.21 -13.74
N TYR A 352 5.53 -7.92 -12.65
CA TYR A 352 6.21 -9.16 -12.34
C TYR A 352 6.03 -10.16 -13.50
N GLY A 353 7.11 -10.82 -13.92
CA GLY A 353 7.15 -11.61 -15.16
C GLY A 353 6.15 -12.77 -15.25
N VAL A 354 5.53 -13.19 -14.14
CA VAL A 354 4.44 -14.18 -14.19
C VAL A 354 3.19 -13.66 -14.91
N TYR A 355 2.97 -12.35 -14.87
CA TYR A 355 1.85 -11.72 -15.56
C TYR A 355 2.03 -11.73 -17.08
N ASP A 356 3.25 -11.92 -17.60
CA ASP A 356 3.48 -12.05 -19.04
C ASP A 356 2.76 -13.26 -19.63
N THR A 357 2.66 -14.37 -18.88
CA THR A 357 1.87 -15.55 -19.26
C THR A 357 0.37 -15.26 -19.21
N VAL A 358 -0.08 -14.54 -18.19
CA VAL A 358 -1.51 -14.21 -17.98
C VAL A 358 -2.02 -13.21 -19.02
N LEU A 359 -1.11 -12.39 -19.57
CA LEU A 359 -1.36 -11.31 -20.52
C LEU A 359 -0.81 -11.61 -21.92
N ASP A 360 -0.43 -12.86 -22.22
CA ASP A 360 -0.02 -13.25 -23.56
C ASP A 360 -1.22 -13.15 -24.51
N ALA A 361 -1.19 -12.16 -25.40
CA ALA A 361 -2.26 -11.89 -26.36
C ALA A 361 -2.55 -13.07 -27.32
N ARG A 362 -1.62 -14.04 -27.45
CA ARG A 362 -1.85 -15.26 -28.25
C ARG A 362 -2.78 -16.24 -27.54
N VAL A 363 -2.76 -16.24 -26.21
CA VAL A 363 -3.56 -17.14 -25.35
C VAL A 363 -4.80 -16.42 -24.84
N HIS A 364 -4.67 -15.14 -24.49
CA HIS A 364 -5.70 -14.31 -23.89
C HIS A 364 -5.83 -12.97 -24.66
N PRO A 365 -6.37 -12.98 -25.89
CA PRO A 365 -6.43 -11.79 -26.74
C PRO A 365 -7.25 -10.64 -26.12
N ASP A 366 -8.21 -10.97 -25.25
CA ASP A 366 -9.09 -9.99 -24.60
C ASP A 366 -8.53 -9.44 -23.28
N ARG A 367 -7.28 -9.80 -22.91
CA ARG A 367 -6.61 -9.26 -21.74
C ARG A 367 -5.51 -8.27 -22.14
N ILE A 368 -5.59 -7.07 -21.57
CA ILE A 368 -4.71 -5.96 -21.91
C ILE A 368 -3.80 -5.65 -20.71
N ALA A 369 -2.51 -5.48 -20.97
CA ALA A 369 -1.55 -5.11 -19.93
C ALA A 369 -1.57 -3.60 -19.63
N ALA A 370 -1.64 -3.25 -18.33
CA ALA A 370 -1.34 -1.91 -17.81
C ALA A 370 -0.23 -1.97 -16.77
N GLY A 371 0.62 -0.95 -16.75
CA GLY A 371 1.82 -0.89 -15.90
C GLY A 371 1.65 0.12 -14.75
N CYS A 372 2.13 -0.24 -13.57
CA CYS A 372 2.12 0.63 -12.40
C CYS A 372 3.21 1.71 -12.47
N ALA A 373 2.83 2.98 -12.64
CA ALA A 373 3.78 4.09 -12.67
C ALA A 373 4.53 4.30 -11.35
N ALA A 374 3.93 3.94 -10.21
CA ALA A 374 4.60 3.99 -8.92
C ALA A 374 5.82 3.06 -8.85
N HIS A 375 5.76 1.89 -9.50
CA HIS A 375 6.89 0.95 -9.58
C HIS A 375 8.00 1.48 -10.50
N ALA A 376 7.66 2.11 -11.63
CA ALA A 376 8.64 2.79 -12.48
C ALA A 376 9.33 3.94 -11.72
N ARG A 377 8.55 4.80 -11.05
CA ARG A 377 9.07 5.89 -10.22
C ARG A 377 9.95 5.40 -9.07
N ARG A 378 9.55 4.32 -8.38
CA ARG A 378 10.29 3.76 -7.23
C ARG A 378 11.73 3.40 -7.59
N LYS A 379 12.00 2.95 -8.82
CA LYS A 379 13.37 2.68 -9.29
C LYS A 379 14.24 3.94 -9.29
N PHE A 380 13.69 5.09 -9.67
CA PHE A 380 14.39 6.37 -9.59
C PHE A 380 14.50 6.87 -8.14
N ASP A 381 13.45 6.71 -7.31
CA ASP A 381 13.51 7.06 -5.88
C ASP A 381 14.64 6.28 -5.16
N GLU A 382 14.83 5.00 -5.49
CA GLU A 382 15.88 4.16 -4.92
C GLU A 382 17.29 4.64 -5.30
N LEU A 383 17.46 5.09 -6.54
CA LEU A 383 18.70 5.70 -7.03
C LEU A 383 19.00 7.00 -6.30
N ALA A 384 18.02 7.92 -6.21
CA ALA A 384 18.17 9.20 -5.54
C ALA A 384 18.51 9.06 -4.04
N LYS A 385 18.05 7.98 -3.39
CA LYS A 385 18.41 7.66 -2.00
C LYS A 385 19.81 7.05 -1.85
N ALA A 386 20.35 6.41 -2.89
CA ALA A 386 21.66 5.76 -2.87
C ALA A 386 22.82 6.73 -3.14
N GLY A 387 22.52 7.84 -3.82
CA GLY A 387 23.43 8.92 -4.15
C GLY A 387 22.64 9.98 -4.93
N THR A 388 23.12 11.22 -4.98
CA THR A 388 22.42 12.35 -5.59
C THR A 388 22.46 12.26 -7.13
N SER A 389 21.94 11.19 -7.72
CA SER A 389 21.83 11.05 -9.18
C SER A 389 20.92 12.16 -9.71
N ALA A 390 21.50 13.10 -10.45
CA ALA A 390 20.77 14.22 -11.05
C ALA A 390 19.65 13.72 -12.00
N VAL A 391 19.94 12.64 -12.75
CA VAL A 391 18.96 11.96 -13.59
C VAL A 391 17.80 11.42 -12.76
N ALA A 392 18.09 10.73 -11.65
CA ALA A 392 17.04 10.19 -10.78
C ALA A 392 16.14 11.31 -10.20
N LEU A 393 16.75 12.39 -9.70
CA LEU A 393 15.99 13.53 -9.17
C LEU A 393 15.11 14.20 -10.24
N GLU A 394 15.62 14.38 -11.44
CA GLU A 394 14.85 14.95 -12.54
C GLU A 394 13.69 14.04 -12.98
N ALA A 395 13.91 12.72 -13.06
CA ALA A 395 12.85 11.75 -13.33
C ALA A 395 11.74 11.84 -12.27
N ILE A 396 12.10 11.90 -10.97
CA ILE A 396 11.15 12.04 -9.87
C ILE A 396 10.35 13.35 -10.00
N ARG A 397 10.98 14.47 -10.34
CA ARG A 397 10.28 15.75 -10.57
C ARG A 397 9.27 15.66 -11.70
N ARG A 398 9.61 14.95 -12.79
CA ARG A 398 8.70 14.75 -13.93
C ARG A 398 7.52 13.87 -13.58
N PHE A 399 7.75 12.75 -12.89
CA PHE A 399 6.67 11.93 -12.34
C PHE A 399 5.79 12.73 -11.38
N ALA A 400 6.37 13.57 -10.50
CA ALA A 400 5.60 14.40 -9.57
C ALA A 400 4.62 15.33 -10.28
N ARG A 401 5.01 15.92 -11.43
CA ARG A 401 4.09 16.74 -12.25
C ARG A 401 2.94 15.92 -12.82
N ILE A 402 3.20 14.70 -13.29
CA ILE A 402 2.15 13.77 -13.77
C ILE A 402 1.16 13.46 -12.64
N TYR A 403 1.68 13.11 -11.46
CA TYR A 403 0.85 12.83 -10.28
C TYR A 403 0.05 14.04 -9.80
N GLN A 404 0.61 15.26 -9.91
CA GLN A 404 -0.08 16.49 -9.56
C GLN A 404 -1.31 16.73 -10.44
N VAL A 405 -1.20 16.46 -11.74
CA VAL A 405 -2.35 16.54 -12.65
C VAL A 405 -3.39 15.48 -12.27
N GLU A 406 -2.99 14.21 -12.11
CA GLU A 406 -3.91 13.12 -11.76
C GLU A 406 -4.65 13.36 -10.43
N ALA A 407 -4.02 14.01 -9.45
CA ALA A 407 -4.67 14.35 -8.19
C ALA A 407 -5.88 15.28 -8.37
N GLY A 408 -5.87 16.12 -9.42
CA GLY A 408 -6.98 17.01 -9.78
C GLY A 408 -8.10 16.33 -10.59
N LEU A 409 -7.94 15.07 -11.01
CA LEU A 409 -8.90 14.37 -11.88
C LEU A 409 -9.73 13.29 -11.16
N VAL A 410 -9.59 13.17 -9.84
CA VAL A 410 -10.19 12.07 -9.05
C VAL A 410 -11.72 12.06 -9.12
N GLU A 411 -12.34 13.24 -9.04
CA GLU A 411 -13.80 13.42 -9.00
C GLU A 411 -14.47 13.40 -10.39
N LEU A 412 -13.69 13.34 -11.48
CA LEU A 412 -14.23 13.31 -12.84
C LEU A 412 -14.72 11.92 -13.20
N ASP A 413 -15.72 11.84 -14.09
CA ASP A 413 -16.09 10.56 -14.71
C ASP A 413 -15.00 10.06 -15.68
N ASP A 414 -15.12 8.81 -16.14
CA ASP A 414 -14.10 8.18 -16.99
C ASP A 414 -13.85 8.94 -18.30
N GLN A 415 -14.89 9.47 -18.95
CA GLN A 415 -14.75 10.17 -20.24
C GLN A 415 -14.06 11.53 -20.05
N GLN A 416 -14.49 12.29 -19.04
CA GLN A 416 -13.89 13.56 -18.66
C GLN A 416 -12.43 13.37 -18.23
N ARG A 417 -12.15 12.34 -17.43
CA ARG A 417 -10.79 12.00 -16.98
C ARG A 417 -9.90 11.67 -18.17
N GLN A 418 -10.37 10.85 -19.11
CA GLN A 418 -9.63 10.55 -20.33
C GLN A 418 -9.34 11.82 -21.15
N LEU A 419 -10.33 12.69 -21.37
CA LEU A 419 -10.13 13.94 -22.11
C LEU A 419 -9.08 14.83 -21.44
N GLN A 420 -9.16 15.02 -20.12
CA GLN A 420 -8.18 15.83 -19.38
C GLN A 420 -6.78 15.20 -19.43
N ARG A 421 -6.67 13.88 -19.36
CA ARG A 421 -5.39 13.16 -19.54
C ARG A 421 -4.78 13.42 -20.91
N GLN A 422 -5.58 13.42 -21.97
CA GLN A 422 -5.08 13.71 -23.33
C GLN A 422 -4.56 15.15 -23.44
N LEU A 423 -5.24 16.12 -22.83
CA LEU A 423 -4.86 17.54 -22.89
C LEU A 423 -3.67 17.89 -22.00
N GLN A 424 -3.64 17.37 -20.77
CA GLN A 424 -2.72 17.81 -19.73
C GLN A 424 -1.61 16.80 -19.44
N THR A 425 -1.94 15.51 -19.33
CA THR A 425 -1.02 14.48 -18.85
C THR A 425 -0.20 13.84 -19.98
N ARG A 426 -0.78 13.63 -21.16
CA ARG A 426 -0.08 13.07 -22.34
C ARG A 426 1.18 13.88 -22.73
N PRO A 427 1.14 15.22 -22.84
CA PRO A 427 2.34 16.00 -23.14
C PRO A 427 3.45 15.86 -22.09
N LEU A 428 3.10 15.59 -20.83
CA LEU A 428 4.08 15.35 -19.76
C LEU A 428 4.76 13.99 -19.91
N TRP A 429 4.01 12.97 -20.29
CA TRP A 429 4.57 11.65 -20.60
C TRP A 429 5.46 11.71 -21.84
N GLU A 430 5.04 12.36 -22.92
CA GLU A 430 5.85 12.53 -24.13
C GLU A 430 7.20 13.19 -23.82
N LYS A 431 7.17 14.31 -23.09
CA LYS A 431 8.40 15.00 -22.64
C LYS A 431 9.26 14.15 -21.71
N LEU A 432 8.66 13.31 -20.86
CA LEU A 432 9.40 12.36 -20.02
C LEU A 432 10.08 11.29 -20.89
N GLY A 433 9.40 10.77 -21.90
CA GLY A 433 9.90 9.72 -22.79
C GLY A 433 11.06 10.21 -23.64
N GLU A 434 10.90 11.37 -24.29
CA GLU A 434 11.97 12.01 -25.06
C GLU A 434 13.22 12.25 -24.20
N TRP A 435 13.02 12.80 -22.99
CA TRP A 435 14.12 13.06 -22.07
C TRP A 435 14.81 11.75 -21.64
N LEU A 436 14.06 10.71 -21.27
CA LEU A 436 14.62 9.40 -20.90
C LEU A 436 15.42 8.78 -22.06
N GLN A 437 14.95 8.89 -23.29
CA GLN A 437 15.66 8.40 -24.47
C GLN A 437 16.98 9.14 -24.72
N LEU A 438 17.01 10.46 -24.48
CA LEU A 438 18.23 11.26 -24.58
C LEU A 438 19.23 10.90 -23.47
N GLU A 439 18.77 10.85 -22.22
CA GLU A 439 19.60 10.46 -21.08
C GLU A 439 20.15 9.05 -21.25
N ARG A 440 19.38 8.13 -21.82
CA ARG A 440 19.83 6.74 -22.03
C ARG A 440 21.08 6.64 -22.92
N ARG A 441 21.28 7.59 -23.85
CA ARG A 441 22.46 7.67 -24.72
C ARG A 441 23.71 8.16 -23.97
N LEU A 442 23.51 8.88 -22.88
CA LEU A 442 24.59 9.44 -22.05
C LEU A 442 24.98 8.50 -20.91
N VAL A 443 24.04 7.68 -20.44
CA VAL A 443 24.26 6.72 -19.36
C VAL A 443 24.86 5.43 -19.90
N ALA A 444 25.95 4.98 -19.28
CA ALA A 444 26.61 3.73 -19.63
C ALA A 444 25.75 2.49 -19.33
N ASP A 445 25.92 1.46 -20.17
CA ASP A 445 25.18 0.21 -20.05
C ASP A 445 25.49 -0.55 -18.74
N GLY A 446 24.49 -1.28 -18.25
CA GLY A 446 24.62 -2.18 -17.09
C GLY A 446 24.64 -1.49 -15.73
N GLY A 447 24.58 -0.15 -15.69
CA GLY A 447 24.41 0.64 -14.47
C GLY A 447 22.97 0.66 -13.95
N ALA A 448 22.78 0.99 -12.67
CA ALA A 448 21.46 1.03 -12.05
C ALA A 448 20.57 2.15 -12.65
N THR A 449 21.16 3.28 -13.05
CA THR A 449 20.48 4.35 -13.80
C THR A 449 19.99 3.87 -15.16
N ALA A 450 20.83 3.17 -15.94
CA ALA A 450 20.42 2.57 -17.21
C ALA A 450 19.27 1.57 -17.00
N GLY A 451 19.34 0.72 -15.97
CA GLY A 451 18.27 -0.22 -15.65
C GLY A 451 16.93 0.43 -15.29
N ALA A 452 16.94 1.57 -14.60
CA ALA A 452 15.69 2.31 -14.30
C ALA A 452 15.08 2.96 -15.55
N ILE A 453 15.93 3.53 -16.42
CA ILE A 453 15.51 4.09 -17.70
C ILE A 453 14.96 2.98 -18.61
N ASP A 454 15.72 1.90 -18.78
CA ASP A 454 15.36 0.75 -19.62
C ASP A 454 14.06 0.11 -19.17
N TYR A 455 13.85 -0.07 -17.85
CA TYR A 455 12.57 -0.56 -17.34
C TYR A 455 11.39 0.34 -17.76
N THR A 456 11.56 1.66 -17.64
CA THR A 456 10.50 2.61 -17.97
C THR A 456 10.21 2.62 -19.47
N LEU A 457 11.25 2.65 -20.31
CA LEU A 457 11.13 2.66 -21.77
C LEU A 457 10.60 1.31 -22.31
N ASN A 458 11.07 0.18 -21.80
CA ASN A 458 10.62 -1.16 -22.22
C ASN A 458 9.16 -1.44 -21.85
N HIS A 459 8.58 -0.67 -20.93
CA HIS A 459 7.19 -0.82 -20.49
C HIS A 459 6.34 0.40 -20.84
N TRP A 460 6.81 1.27 -21.74
CA TRP A 460 6.17 2.53 -22.09
C TRP A 460 4.68 2.37 -22.42
N ALA A 461 4.35 1.47 -23.35
CA ALA A 461 2.98 1.24 -23.79
C ALA A 461 2.02 0.79 -22.67
N ALA A 462 2.52 0.04 -21.69
CA ALA A 462 1.73 -0.39 -20.54
C ALA A 462 1.59 0.76 -19.50
N LEU A 463 2.66 1.53 -19.29
CA LEU A 463 2.68 2.67 -18.36
C LEU A 463 1.83 3.85 -18.84
N THR A 464 1.73 4.07 -20.15
CA THR A 464 0.94 5.16 -20.75
C THR A 464 -0.49 4.77 -21.11
N ARG A 465 -0.87 3.49 -20.95
CA ARG A 465 -2.20 2.98 -21.33
C ARG A 465 -3.35 3.76 -20.71
N TYR A 466 -3.19 4.17 -19.45
CA TYR A 466 -4.20 4.90 -18.68
C TYR A 466 -4.53 6.28 -19.26
N LEU A 467 -3.69 6.83 -20.15
CA LEU A 467 -4.00 8.05 -20.88
C LEU A 467 -5.20 7.87 -21.83
N ASP A 468 -5.36 6.66 -22.36
CA ASP A 468 -6.39 6.30 -23.35
C ASP A 468 -7.60 5.59 -22.74
N ASP A 469 -7.56 5.30 -21.43
CA ASP A 469 -8.64 4.65 -20.70
C ASP A 469 -8.90 5.38 -19.39
N GLY A 470 -10.02 6.09 -19.32
CA GLY A 470 -10.44 6.83 -18.14
C GLY A 470 -10.57 5.95 -16.91
N ALA A 471 -11.08 4.72 -17.04
CA ALA A 471 -11.35 3.82 -15.91
C ALA A 471 -10.07 3.29 -15.25
N LEU A 472 -8.94 3.35 -15.97
CA LEU A 472 -7.65 2.86 -15.52
C LEU A 472 -6.96 3.86 -14.59
N ALA A 473 -6.46 3.37 -13.46
CA ALA A 473 -5.62 4.13 -12.54
C ALA A 473 -4.18 4.23 -13.07
N LEU A 474 -3.48 5.31 -12.73
CA LEU A 474 -2.05 5.51 -13.05
C LEU A 474 -1.15 4.46 -12.36
N ASP A 475 -1.56 3.94 -11.21
CA ASP A 475 -0.75 3.01 -10.43
C ASP A 475 -1.59 2.00 -9.61
N ASN A 476 -0.87 1.03 -9.05
CA ASN A 476 -1.43 -0.06 -8.27
C ASN A 476 -1.50 0.24 -6.76
N ASN A 477 -1.30 1.49 -6.32
CA ASN A 477 -1.24 1.82 -4.89
C ASN A 477 -2.55 1.51 -4.17
N HIS A 478 -3.68 1.57 -4.89
CA HIS A 478 -4.99 1.17 -4.35
C HIS A 478 -4.96 -0.27 -3.83
N LEU A 479 -4.42 -1.21 -4.61
CA LEU A 479 -4.29 -2.60 -4.21
C LEU A 479 -3.23 -2.80 -3.14
N GLU A 480 -2.10 -2.08 -3.21
CA GLU A 480 -1.08 -2.12 -2.13
C GLU A 480 -1.71 -1.76 -0.78
N GLN A 481 -2.63 -0.80 -0.73
CA GLN A 481 -3.38 -0.47 0.50
C GLN A 481 -4.25 -1.64 0.99
N GLN A 482 -4.86 -2.40 0.08
CA GLN A 482 -5.64 -3.59 0.44
C GLN A 482 -4.76 -4.78 0.86
N ILE A 483 -3.48 -4.78 0.51
CA ILE A 483 -2.51 -5.78 0.97
C ILE A 483 -1.95 -5.44 2.37
N LYS A 484 -1.92 -4.16 2.76
CA LYS A 484 -1.38 -3.73 4.07
C LYS A 484 -1.99 -4.47 5.28
N PRO A 485 -3.31 -4.74 5.36
CA PRO A 485 -3.88 -5.56 6.42
C PRO A 485 -3.24 -6.94 6.55
N TRP A 486 -2.91 -7.61 5.45
CA TRP A 486 -2.17 -8.88 5.47
C TRP A 486 -0.74 -8.70 5.99
N ALA A 487 -0.11 -7.57 5.66
CA ALA A 487 1.22 -7.24 6.14
C ALA A 487 1.28 -6.96 7.65
N MET A 488 0.25 -6.31 8.19
CA MET A 488 0.09 -6.11 9.63
C MET A 488 -0.24 -7.43 10.33
N GLY A 489 -1.21 -8.18 9.79
CA GLY A 489 -1.61 -9.47 10.32
C GLY A 489 -0.46 -10.47 10.43
N ARG A 490 0.32 -10.67 9.37
CA ARG A 490 1.43 -11.66 9.40
C ARG A 490 2.49 -11.35 10.46
N LYS A 491 2.70 -10.07 10.81
CA LYS A 491 3.58 -9.68 11.93
C LYS A 491 2.99 -10.11 13.28
N ALA A 492 1.67 -10.09 13.43
CA ALA A 492 0.98 -10.44 14.67
C ALA A 492 0.82 -11.95 14.88
N TRP A 493 0.56 -12.72 13.81
CA TRP A 493 0.28 -14.16 13.92
C TRP A 493 1.37 -15.10 13.41
N MET A 494 2.45 -14.55 12.86
CA MET A 494 3.69 -15.23 12.47
C MET A 494 3.58 -16.25 11.33
N PHE A 495 2.61 -17.17 11.36
CA PHE A 495 2.37 -18.18 10.33
C PHE A 495 0.90 -18.58 10.18
N VAL A 496 0.57 -19.13 9.02
CA VAL A 496 -0.69 -19.83 8.73
C VAL A 496 -0.51 -21.32 9.06
N GLY A 497 -1.47 -21.92 9.76
CA GLY A 497 -1.34 -23.29 10.27
C GLY A 497 -1.45 -24.40 9.21
N SER A 498 -2.25 -24.18 8.18
CA SER A 498 -2.46 -25.12 7.07
C SER A 498 -2.96 -24.36 5.83
N GLU A 499 -2.93 -25.01 4.66
CA GLU A 499 -3.41 -24.39 3.42
C GLU A 499 -4.89 -24.04 3.49
N LEU A 500 -5.72 -24.95 4.02
CA LEU A 500 -7.14 -24.71 4.30
C LEU A 500 -7.38 -23.52 5.25
N ALA A 501 -6.55 -23.37 6.28
CA ALA A 501 -6.65 -22.22 7.18
C ALA A 501 -6.32 -20.90 6.46
N GLY A 502 -5.37 -20.93 5.52
CA GLY A 502 -5.03 -19.79 4.66
C GLY A 502 -6.16 -19.42 3.70
N GLN A 503 -6.77 -20.41 3.06
CA GLN A 503 -7.93 -20.22 2.18
C GLN A 503 -9.12 -19.62 2.93
N ARG A 504 -9.45 -20.16 4.12
CA ARG A 504 -10.53 -19.61 4.96
C ARG A 504 -10.22 -18.19 5.44
N ALA A 505 -8.96 -17.88 5.75
CA ALA A 505 -8.56 -16.52 6.06
C ALA A 505 -8.76 -15.58 4.87
N ALA A 506 -8.47 -16.04 3.64
CA ALA A 506 -8.68 -15.28 2.42
C ALA A 506 -10.17 -15.01 2.15
N VAL A 507 -11.03 -16.00 2.37
CA VAL A 507 -12.50 -15.86 2.32
C VAL A 507 -12.99 -14.73 3.24
N VAL A 508 -12.64 -14.82 4.53
CA VAL A 508 -13.10 -13.83 5.53
C VAL A 508 -12.52 -12.44 5.22
N MET A 509 -11.23 -12.36 4.92
CA MET A 509 -10.57 -11.08 4.60
C MET A 509 -11.16 -10.41 3.35
N SER A 510 -11.55 -11.18 2.34
CA SER A 510 -12.14 -10.62 1.10
C SER A 510 -13.44 -9.88 1.40
N LEU A 511 -14.31 -10.52 2.20
CA LEU A 511 -15.60 -9.96 2.60
C LEU A 511 -15.41 -8.77 3.57
N VAL A 512 -14.54 -8.90 4.56
CA VAL A 512 -14.28 -7.85 5.56
C VAL A 512 -13.66 -6.60 4.93
N GLN A 513 -12.65 -6.75 4.07
CA GLN A 513 -12.00 -5.60 3.43
C GLN A 513 -12.92 -4.96 2.40
N SER A 514 -13.71 -5.75 1.67
CA SER A 514 -14.74 -5.20 0.78
C SER A 514 -15.85 -4.48 1.52
N ALA A 515 -16.27 -4.95 2.71
CA ALA A 515 -17.21 -4.23 3.56
C ALA A 515 -16.65 -2.86 3.99
N LYS A 516 -15.38 -2.81 4.42
CA LYS A 516 -14.70 -1.55 4.75
C LYS A 516 -14.63 -0.60 3.54
N LEU A 517 -14.32 -1.12 2.35
CA LEU A 517 -14.28 -0.32 1.12
C LEU A 517 -15.65 0.28 0.76
N ASN A 518 -16.74 -0.39 1.12
CA ASN A 518 -18.11 0.09 0.93
C ASN A 518 -18.61 0.94 2.13
N GLY A 519 -17.73 1.34 3.06
CA GLY A 519 -18.08 2.18 4.20
C GLY A 519 -18.91 1.48 5.29
N LEU A 520 -18.98 0.15 5.27
CA LEU A 520 -19.73 -0.63 6.24
C LEU A 520 -18.92 -0.88 7.51
N GLU A 521 -19.61 -0.90 8.66
CA GLU A 521 -19.03 -1.36 9.93
C GLU A 521 -18.87 -2.90 9.86
N PRO A 522 -17.63 -3.44 9.89
CA PRO A 522 -17.39 -4.85 9.58
C PRO A 522 -18.02 -5.85 10.56
N LEU A 523 -18.12 -5.52 11.84
CA LEU A 523 -18.71 -6.40 12.84
C LEU A 523 -20.21 -6.54 12.61
N GLY A 524 -20.93 -5.44 12.41
CA GLY A 524 -22.34 -5.40 12.09
C GLY A 524 -22.67 -6.16 10.81
N PHE A 525 -21.91 -5.89 9.74
CA PHE A 525 -22.03 -6.61 8.47
C PHE A 525 -21.85 -8.11 8.65
N LEU A 526 -20.73 -8.55 9.24
CA LEU A 526 -20.42 -9.96 9.33
C LEU A 526 -21.37 -10.71 10.29
N ARG A 527 -21.83 -10.05 11.35
CA ARG A 527 -22.84 -10.59 12.26
C ARG A 527 -24.16 -10.86 11.53
N ASP A 528 -24.68 -9.89 10.78
CA ASP A 528 -25.92 -10.04 10.01
C ASP A 528 -25.79 -11.14 8.96
N VAL A 529 -24.69 -11.13 8.20
CA VAL A 529 -24.40 -12.17 7.21
C VAL A 529 -24.40 -13.56 7.84
N LEU A 530 -23.65 -13.76 8.93
CA LEU A 530 -23.59 -15.07 9.60
C LEU A 530 -24.92 -15.49 10.22
N GLN A 531 -25.79 -14.54 10.58
CA GLN A 531 -27.12 -14.84 11.09
C GLN A 531 -28.08 -15.29 9.98
N ARG A 532 -27.99 -14.69 8.78
CA ARG A 532 -28.89 -14.97 7.66
C ARG A 532 -28.48 -16.18 6.85
N LEU A 533 -27.17 -16.41 6.72
CA LEU A 533 -26.58 -17.41 5.83
C LEU A 533 -27.18 -18.83 5.97
N PRO A 534 -27.46 -19.38 7.17
CA PRO A 534 -28.05 -20.71 7.31
C PRO A 534 -29.42 -20.88 6.63
N THR A 535 -30.14 -19.77 6.42
CA THR A 535 -31.48 -19.75 5.81
C THR A 535 -31.51 -19.03 4.46
N GLN A 536 -30.38 -18.47 4.02
CA GLN A 536 -30.29 -17.73 2.77
C GLN A 536 -30.38 -18.69 1.58
N LEU A 537 -31.32 -18.44 0.67
CA LEU A 537 -31.41 -19.21 -0.57
C LEU A 537 -30.23 -18.90 -1.47
N HIS A 538 -29.69 -19.91 -2.16
CA HIS A 538 -28.53 -19.75 -3.04
C HIS A 538 -28.73 -18.66 -4.11
N ARG A 539 -29.93 -18.59 -4.72
CA ARG A 539 -30.27 -17.54 -5.70
C ARG A 539 -30.25 -16.12 -5.15
N ASP A 540 -30.37 -15.97 -3.83
CA ASP A 540 -30.45 -14.70 -3.13
C ASP A 540 -29.12 -14.35 -2.43
N ILE A 541 -28.07 -15.17 -2.58
CA ILE A 541 -26.79 -14.99 -1.88
C ILE A 541 -26.15 -13.62 -2.18
N GLU A 542 -26.36 -13.09 -3.38
CA GLU A 542 -25.81 -11.79 -3.80
C GLU A 542 -26.35 -10.61 -2.98
N GLN A 543 -27.50 -10.75 -2.32
CA GLN A 543 -28.05 -9.73 -1.44
C GLN A 543 -27.19 -9.52 -0.18
N LEU A 544 -26.34 -10.50 0.16
CA LEU A 544 -25.40 -10.43 1.28
C LEU A 544 -24.03 -9.86 0.87
N LEU A 545 -23.83 -9.52 -0.42
CA LEU A 545 -22.56 -8.95 -0.86
C LEU A 545 -22.36 -7.55 -0.28
N PRO A 546 -21.11 -7.15 0.06
CA PRO A 546 -20.82 -5.86 0.68
C PRO A 546 -21.43 -4.62 -0.01
N HIS A 547 -21.50 -4.60 -1.35
CA HIS A 547 -22.02 -3.47 -2.13
C HIS A 547 -23.55 -3.48 -2.28
N ARG A 548 -24.24 -4.56 -1.89
CA ARG A 548 -25.71 -4.71 -1.92
C ARG A 548 -26.34 -4.89 -0.56
N TRP A 549 -25.52 -5.09 0.47
CA TRP A 549 -25.96 -5.42 1.81
C TRP A 549 -26.79 -4.28 2.39
N GLN A 550 -27.91 -4.67 3.00
CA GLN A 550 -28.75 -3.80 3.81
C GLN A 550 -28.93 -4.48 5.18
N PRO A 551 -28.71 -3.74 6.29
CA PRO A 551 -28.90 -4.27 7.63
C PRO A 551 -30.36 -4.67 7.86
N GLN A 552 -30.57 -5.75 8.61
CA GLN A 552 -31.89 -6.19 9.08
C GLN A 552 -32.07 -5.93 10.58
#